data_AF-A0A8J8CM02-F1
#
_entry.id   AF-A0A8J8CM02-F1
#
_cell.length_a   1.000
_cell.length_b   1.000
_cell.length_c   1.000
_cell.angle_alpha   90.00
_cell.angle_beta   90.00
_cell.angle_gamma   90.00
#
_symmetry.space_group_name_H-M   'P 1'
#
loop_
_entity.id
_entity.type
_entity.pdbx_description
1 polymer ?
#
loop_
_entity_poly.entity_id
_entity_poly.type
_entity_poly.pdbx_seq_one_letter_code
_entity_poly.pdbx_strand_id
1 'polypeptide(L)'
;MNDLISLTIWCPICNKSLMNKEKLIDGKPSVELKISDNGNKGTIWLSSYYGSYNIDSDIEIKQDQQYKFNCPHCEKQITSPIKCEDCSSPMVPLNIEGIGIVKICSKQGCKHHTIEVEDLEYLDYFKVKKEMLESGTYLRTFCPHCHKSNAEGNVVRFIVTNQKDETGDLMLSPYLNLFTNKSTIDIPEGEIAKDVKCPTCEKSLIVVDKKCEICESQVVGLEVAAVTKLIDFFFCAKKGCHWHGLDADDMESVLLEDSSAW
;
A
#
# COMPACT_ATOMS: atom_id res chain seq x y z
N MET A 1 -4.57 -2.20 19.57
CA MET A 1 -5.82 -1.79 18.92
C MET A 1 -6.06 -2.85 17.87
N ASN A 2 -7.22 -3.54 17.83
CA ASN A 2 -7.40 -4.66 16.90
C ASN A 2 -7.53 -4.11 15.48
N ASP A 3 -6.45 -4.20 14.69
CA ASP A 3 -6.45 -3.79 13.30
C ASP A 3 -7.33 -4.75 12.50
N LEU A 4 -8.50 -4.27 12.07
CA LEU A 4 -9.43 -5.01 11.22
C LEU A 4 -8.92 -4.98 9.77
N ILE A 5 -8.74 -6.15 9.19
CA ILE A 5 -8.26 -6.32 7.81
C ILE A 5 -9.44 -6.15 6.84
N SER A 6 -9.40 -5.16 5.94
CA SER A 6 -10.42 -5.02 4.88
C SER A 6 -10.05 -5.87 3.67
N LEU A 7 -11.01 -6.65 3.18
CA LEU A 7 -10.85 -7.57 2.05
C LEU A 7 -11.54 -7.02 0.79
N THR A 8 -10.87 -7.14 -0.37
CA THR A 8 -11.50 -6.94 -1.68
C THR A 8 -11.98 -8.28 -2.21
N ILE A 9 -13.29 -8.41 -2.42
CA ILE A 9 -13.93 -9.70 -2.69
C ILE A 9 -14.40 -9.80 -4.15
N TRP A 10 -14.20 -10.99 -4.72
CA TRP A 10 -14.50 -11.34 -6.10
C TRP A 10 -15.32 -12.63 -6.17
N CYS A 11 -16.21 -12.70 -7.16
CA CYS A 11 -17.00 -13.90 -7.39
C CYS A 11 -16.10 -15.05 -7.87
N PRO A 12 -16.12 -16.23 -7.22
CA PRO A 12 -15.27 -17.36 -7.61
C PRO A 12 -15.69 -18.04 -8.92
N ILE A 13 -16.84 -17.65 -9.49
CA ILE A 13 -17.41 -18.28 -10.68
C ILE A 13 -17.22 -17.43 -11.94
N CYS A 14 -17.37 -16.11 -11.83
CA CYS A 14 -17.26 -15.21 -12.98
C CYS A 14 -16.16 -14.16 -12.85
N ASN A 15 -15.39 -14.16 -11.76
CA ASN A 15 -14.28 -13.24 -11.51
C ASN A 15 -14.65 -11.77 -11.71
N LYS A 16 -15.87 -11.38 -11.32
CA LYS A 16 -16.27 -9.97 -11.20
C LYS A 16 -16.21 -9.57 -9.73
N SER A 17 -15.80 -8.33 -9.47
CA SER A 17 -15.79 -7.77 -8.12
C SER A 17 -17.20 -7.82 -7.51
N LEU A 18 -17.28 -8.27 -6.26
CA LEU A 18 -18.50 -8.27 -5.45
C LEU A 18 -18.59 -7.00 -4.59
N MET A 19 -17.68 -6.05 -4.75
CA MET A 19 -17.66 -4.83 -3.95
C MET A 19 -18.70 -3.81 -4.45
N ASN A 20 -19.53 -3.28 -3.55
CA ASN A 20 -20.42 -2.16 -3.79
C ASN A 20 -19.83 -0.89 -3.18
N LYS A 21 -19.47 0.08 -4.03
CA LYS A 21 -18.85 1.36 -3.62
C LYS A 21 -19.86 2.39 -3.09
N GLU A 22 -21.14 2.22 -3.39
CA GLU A 22 -22.21 3.14 -2.99
C GLU A 22 -22.77 2.77 -1.62
N LYS A 23 -22.90 1.47 -1.33
CA LYS A 23 -23.38 0.95 -0.05
C LYS A 23 -22.20 0.66 0.86
N LEU A 24 -21.98 1.52 1.85
CA LEU A 24 -20.91 1.37 2.82
C LEU A 24 -21.37 0.60 4.06
N ILE A 25 -20.53 -0.31 4.54
CA ILE A 25 -20.63 -0.93 5.88
C ILE A 25 -19.29 -0.70 6.56
N ASP A 26 -19.32 -0.31 7.85
CA ASP A 26 -18.10 0.06 8.61
C ASP A 26 -17.26 1.16 7.92
N GLY A 27 -17.90 2.04 7.15
CA GLY A 27 -17.24 3.11 6.41
C GLY A 27 -16.46 2.66 5.16
N LYS A 28 -16.62 1.41 4.70
CA LYS A 28 -15.97 0.84 3.51
C LYS A 28 -16.98 0.28 2.52
N PRO A 29 -16.62 0.19 1.22
CA PRO A 29 -17.40 -0.54 0.23
C PRO A 29 -17.77 -1.93 0.75
N SER A 30 -19.06 -2.28 0.70
CA SER A 30 -19.56 -3.56 1.20
C SER A 30 -19.40 -4.69 0.18
N VAL A 31 -19.49 -5.94 0.62
CA VAL A 31 -19.59 -7.11 -0.25
C VAL A 31 -21.06 -7.37 -0.57
N GLU A 32 -21.46 -7.22 -1.83
CA GLU A 32 -22.84 -7.41 -2.29
C GLU A 32 -23.06 -8.83 -2.83
N LEU A 33 -24.09 -9.49 -2.30
CA LEU A 33 -24.52 -10.83 -2.71
C LEU A 33 -26.05 -10.88 -2.82
N LYS A 34 -26.56 -11.68 -3.75
CA LYS A 34 -27.99 -12.04 -3.76
C LYS A 34 -28.18 -13.19 -2.79
N ILE A 35 -29.20 -13.12 -1.93
CA ILE A 35 -29.55 -14.18 -1.00
C ILE A 35 -30.96 -14.72 -1.26
N SER A 36 -31.17 -15.98 -0.91
CA SER A 36 -32.52 -16.57 -0.93
C SER A 36 -32.73 -17.66 0.11
N ASP A 37 -33.96 -17.74 0.60
CA ASP A 37 -34.46 -18.82 1.47
C ASP A 37 -35.97 -19.03 1.22
N ASN A 38 -36.39 -20.28 1.02
CA ASN A 38 -37.81 -20.70 0.95
C ASN A 38 -38.75 -19.76 0.16
N GLY A 39 -38.28 -19.22 -0.96
CA GLY A 39 -39.06 -18.33 -1.84
C GLY A 39 -38.82 -16.84 -1.63
N ASN A 40 -38.25 -16.43 -0.50
CA ASN A 40 -37.78 -15.06 -0.28
C ASN A 40 -36.43 -14.86 -0.98
N LYS A 41 -36.32 -13.76 -1.73
CA LYS A 41 -35.09 -13.35 -2.41
C LYS A 41 -34.80 -11.90 -2.08
N GLY A 42 -33.54 -11.58 -1.92
CA GLY A 42 -33.09 -10.23 -1.64
C GLY A 42 -31.60 -10.06 -1.90
N THR A 43 -31.08 -8.94 -1.47
CA THR A 43 -29.69 -8.52 -1.52
C THR A 43 -29.19 -8.38 -0.10
N ILE A 44 -27.99 -8.88 0.14
CA ILE A 44 -27.26 -8.67 1.38
C ILE A 44 -25.96 -7.92 1.08
N TRP A 45 -25.62 -7.00 1.96
CA TRP A 45 -24.34 -6.32 1.99
C TRP A 45 -23.63 -6.75 3.26
N LEU A 46 -22.43 -7.29 3.12
CA LEU A 46 -21.58 -7.70 4.23
C LEU A 46 -20.46 -6.69 4.41
N SER A 47 -19.98 -6.51 5.65
CA SER A 47 -18.73 -5.78 5.88
C SER A 47 -17.57 -6.40 5.10
N SER A 48 -16.70 -5.56 4.56
CA SER A 48 -15.44 -6.00 3.95
C SER A 48 -14.38 -6.35 4.98
N TYR A 49 -14.58 -5.97 6.24
CA TYR A 49 -13.61 -6.27 7.31
C TYR A 49 -13.70 -7.72 7.76
N TYR A 50 -12.58 -8.42 7.71
CA TYR A 50 -12.42 -9.74 8.30
C TYR A 50 -12.67 -9.68 9.80
N GLY A 51 -13.59 -10.53 10.29
CA GLY A 51 -14.02 -10.53 11.68
C GLY A 51 -15.12 -9.51 12.02
N SER A 52 -15.53 -8.65 11.09
CA SER A 52 -16.78 -7.88 11.22
C SER A 52 -17.98 -8.73 10.82
N TYR A 53 -19.04 -8.64 11.61
CA TYR A 53 -20.31 -9.34 11.36
C TYR A 53 -21.44 -8.35 11.05
N ASN A 54 -21.08 -7.10 10.77
CA ASN A 54 -22.05 -6.09 10.40
C ASN A 54 -22.54 -6.38 8.99
N ILE A 55 -23.86 -6.37 8.85
CA ILE A 55 -24.58 -6.66 7.61
C ILE A 55 -25.70 -5.65 7.43
N ASP A 56 -26.12 -5.45 6.19
CA ASP A 56 -27.37 -4.80 5.84
C ASP A 56 -28.09 -5.64 4.76
N SER A 57 -29.40 -5.53 4.65
CA SER A 57 -30.18 -6.27 3.66
C SER A 57 -31.48 -5.55 3.28
N ASP A 58 -31.93 -5.77 2.05
CA ASP A 58 -33.24 -5.32 1.59
C ASP A 58 -34.40 -6.24 2.04
N ILE A 59 -34.08 -7.36 2.69
CA ILE A 59 -35.04 -8.28 3.29
C ILE A 59 -34.73 -8.52 4.77
N GLU A 60 -35.73 -8.96 5.51
CA GLU A 60 -35.53 -9.37 6.90
C GLU A 60 -34.68 -10.66 6.97
N ILE A 61 -33.53 -10.57 7.65
CA ILE A 61 -32.65 -11.71 7.92
C ILE A 61 -33.04 -12.35 9.25
N LYS A 62 -33.47 -13.60 9.20
CA LYS A 62 -33.93 -14.34 10.37
C LYS A 62 -32.76 -15.05 11.04
N GLN A 63 -32.70 -14.92 12.37
CA GLN A 63 -31.72 -15.63 13.18
C GLN A 63 -31.84 -17.15 12.98
N ASP A 64 -30.71 -17.85 12.96
CA ASP A 64 -30.60 -19.29 12.76
C ASP A 64 -31.06 -19.83 11.39
N GLN A 65 -31.43 -18.95 10.46
CA GLN A 65 -31.83 -19.34 9.11
C GLN A 65 -30.61 -19.55 8.21
N GLN A 66 -30.68 -20.57 7.35
CA GLN A 66 -29.69 -20.81 6.29
C GLN A 66 -30.13 -20.13 5.00
N TYR A 67 -29.22 -19.38 4.38
CA TYR A 67 -29.45 -18.70 3.10
C TYR A 67 -28.59 -19.28 1.98
N LYS A 68 -29.11 -19.28 0.76
CA LYS A 68 -28.32 -19.51 -0.45
C LYS A 68 -27.75 -18.19 -0.94
N PHE A 69 -26.47 -18.16 -1.26
CA PHE A 69 -25.78 -16.97 -1.76
C PHE A 69 -25.52 -17.12 -3.25
N ASN A 70 -25.79 -16.07 -4.01
CA ASN A 70 -25.65 -16.01 -5.45
C ASN A 70 -24.89 -14.74 -5.84
N CYS A 71 -24.08 -14.84 -6.88
CA CYS A 71 -23.40 -13.66 -7.44
C CYS A 71 -24.43 -12.68 -8.03
N PRO A 72 -24.36 -11.37 -7.74
CA PRO A 72 -25.24 -10.38 -8.36
C PRO A 72 -25.01 -10.26 -9.87
N HIS A 73 -23.81 -10.60 -10.37
CA HIS A 73 -23.43 -10.44 -11.77
C HIS A 73 -23.74 -11.64 -12.67
N CYS A 74 -23.50 -12.86 -12.19
CA CYS A 74 -23.69 -14.08 -12.99
C CYS A 74 -24.84 -14.95 -12.48
N GLU A 75 -25.46 -14.58 -11.36
CA GLU A 75 -26.61 -15.24 -10.72
C GLU A 75 -26.40 -16.69 -10.28
N LYS A 76 -25.23 -17.27 -10.57
CA LYS A 76 -24.86 -18.62 -10.13
C LYS A 76 -24.71 -18.65 -8.61
N GLN A 77 -25.18 -19.75 -8.02
CA GLN A 77 -25.07 -19.99 -6.59
C GLN A 77 -23.61 -20.25 -6.22
N ILE A 78 -23.15 -19.57 -5.17
CA ILE A 78 -21.82 -19.71 -4.58
C ILE A 78 -21.96 -20.62 -3.37
N THR A 79 -21.40 -21.83 -3.44
CA THR A 79 -21.50 -22.82 -2.37
C THR A 79 -20.33 -23.80 -2.43
N SER A 80 -19.96 -24.38 -1.31
CA SER A 80 -18.95 -25.44 -1.19
C SER A 80 -19.54 -26.70 -0.55
N PRO A 81 -19.00 -27.91 -0.82
CA PRO A 81 -19.32 -29.12 -0.05
C PRO A 81 -18.82 -29.06 1.40
N ILE A 82 -17.89 -28.16 1.71
CA ILE A 82 -17.32 -27.98 3.06
C ILE A 82 -18.41 -27.50 4.01
N LYS A 83 -18.52 -28.17 5.16
CA LYS A 83 -19.44 -27.81 6.24
C LYS A 83 -18.74 -26.96 7.28
N CYS A 84 -19.48 -26.01 7.82
CA CYS A 84 -19.05 -25.22 8.97
C CYS A 84 -18.81 -26.14 10.17
N GLU A 85 -17.68 -25.98 10.85
CA GLU A 85 -17.32 -26.81 12.01
C GLU A 85 -18.25 -26.53 13.21
N ASP A 86 -18.68 -25.28 13.37
CA ASP A 86 -19.52 -24.87 14.50
C ASP A 86 -21.00 -25.30 14.37
N CYS A 87 -21.56 -25.28 13.16
CA CYS A 87 -23.02 -25.43 12.97
C CYS A 87 -23.43 -26.38 11.83
N SER A 88 -22.47 -26.97 11.12
CA SER A 88 -22.69 -27.93 10.02
C SER A 88 -23.42 -27.39 8.78
N SER A 89 -23.72 -26.09 8.73
CA SER A 89 -24.25 -25.45 7.51
C SER A 89 -23.17 -25.36 6.41
N PRO A 90 -23.56 -25.33 5.12
CA PRO A 90 -22.60 -25.16 4.02
C PRO A 90 -21.79 -23.86 4.14
N MET A 91 -20.52 -23.90 3.76
CA MET A 91 -19.68 -22.70 3.65
C MET A 91 -19.80 -22.07 2.26
N VAL A 92 -19.70 -20.75 2.20
CA VAL A 92 -19.77 -19.93 0.99
C VAL A 92 -18.36 -19.41 0.68
N PRO A 93 -17.67 -19.97 -0.35
CA PRO A 93 -16.33 -19.51 -0.73
C PRO A 93 -16.40 -18.24 -1.56
N LEU A 94 -15.53 -17.27 -1.29
CA LEU A 94 -15.40 -16.03 -2.05
C LEU A 94 -13.91 -15.78 -2.32
N ASN A 95 -13.56 -15.35 -3.54
CA ASN A 95 -12.17 -15.05 -3.86
C ASN A 95 -11.77 -13.72 -3.23
N ILE A 96 -10.61 -13.67 -2.62
CA ILE A 96 -9.97 -12.46 -2.14
C ILE A 96 -8.95 -12.04 -3.21
N GLU A 97 -8.99 -10.78 -3.62
CA GLU A 97 -8.14 -10.24 -4.69
C GLU A 97 -6.66 -10.52 -4.45
N GLY A 98 -6.05 -11.41 -5.25
CA GLY A 98 -4.61 -11.67 -5.25
C GLY A 98 -4.08 -12.50 -4.07
N ILE A 99 -4.94 -13.11 -3.24
CA ILE A 99 -4.52 -13.65 -1.93
C ILE A 99 -4.98 -15.08 -1.68
N GLY A 100 -6.20 -15.42 -2.13
CA GLY A 100 -6.78 -16.71 -1.83
C GLY A 100 -8.30 -16.66 -1.71
N ILE A 101 -8.84 -17.43 -0.76
CA ILE A 101 -10.27 -17.68 -0.62
C ILE A 101 -10.68 -17.43 0.83
N VAL A 102 -11.73 -16.62 1.04
CA VAL A 102 -12.44 -16.54 2.32
C VAL A 102 -13.69 -17.41 2.25
N LYS A 103 -13.97 -18.17 3.30
CA LYS A 103 -15.18 -19.00 3.42
C LYS A 103 -15.99 -18.49 4.60
N ILE A 104 -17.24 -18.11 4.34
CA ILE A 104 -18.18 -17.66 5.37
C ILE A 104 -19.29 -18.69 5.59
N CYS A 105 -19.81 -18.80 6.80
CA CYS A 105 -20.94 -19.67 7.08
C CYS A 105 -22.23 -19.14 6.42
N SER A 106 -23.03 -20.02 5.82
CA SER A 106 -24.32 -19.66 5.20
C SER A 106 -25.49 -19.48 6.19
N LYS A 107 -25.27 -19.72 7.48
CA LYS A 107 -26.30 -19.64 8.53
C LYS A 107 -26.19 -18.34 9.31
N GLN A 108 -27.26 -17.56 9.33
CA GLN A 108 -27.34 -16.35 10.15
C GLN A 108 -27.14 -16.70 11.63
N GLY A 109 -26.28 -15.94 12.30
CA GLY A 109 -25.94 -16.15 13.71
C GLY A 109 -24.71 -17.01 13.94
N CYS A 110 -24.23 -17.74 12.93
CA CYS A 110 -22.95 -18.41 12.99
C CYS A 110 -21.82 -17.45 12.60
N LYS A 111 -20.81 -17.34 13.45
CA LYS A 111 -19.67 -16.43 13.28
C LYS A 111 -18.43 -17.09 12.68
N HIS A 112 -18.50 -18.40 12.43
CA HIS A 112 -17.40 -19.17 11.86
C HIS A 112 -17.08 -18.73 10.43
N HIS A 113 -15.80 -18.48 10.18
CA HIS A 113 -15.27 -18.13 8.88
C HIS A 113 -13.79 -18.53 8.81
N THR A 114 -13.27 -18.82 7.63
CA THR A 114 -11.87 -19.19 7.42
C THR A 114 -11.27 -18.46 6.23
N ILE A 115 -9.95 -18.25 6.27
CA ILE A 115 -9.17 -17.79 5.12
C ILE A 115 -8.21 -18.92 4.72
N GLU A 116 -8.14 -19.18 3.42
CA GLU A 116 -7.17 -20.07 2.80
C GLU A 116 -6.33 -19.23 1.84
N VAL A 117 -5.02 -19.18 2.10
CA VAL A 117 -4.02 -18.52 1.27
C VAL A 117 -2.97 -19.55 0.85
N GLU A 118 -2.38 -19.37 -0.33
CA GLU A 118 -1.29 -20.25 -0.79
C GLU A 118 0.02 -19.95 -0.08
N ASP A 119 0.27 -18.68 0.26
CA ASP A 119 1.48 -18.22 0.93
C ASP A 119 1.14 -17.30 2.12
N LEU A 120 1.72 -17.63 3.28
CA LEU A 120 1.49 -16.92 4.53
C LEU A 120 2.10 -15.50 4.53
N GLU A 121 3.07 -15.22 3.66
CA GLU A 121 3.63 -13.87 3.50
C GLU A 121 2.57 -12.84 3.08
N TYR A 122 1.53 -13.27 2.35
CA TYR A 122 0.43 -12.39 1.97
C TYR A 122 -0.35 -11.85 3.17
N LEU A 123 -0.43 -12.58 4.29
CA LEU A 123 -1.19 -12.12 5.45
C LEU A 123 -0.56 -10.88 6.11
N ASP A 124 0.76 -10.71 5.99
CA ASP A 124 1.47 -9.53 6.51
C ASP A 124 1.30 -8.32 5.57
N TYR A 125 1.15 -8.55 4.26
CA TYR A 125 0.78 -7.50 3.29
C TYR A 125 -0.60 -6.88 3.60
N PHE A 126 -1.56 -7.64 4.14
CA PHE A 126 -2.90 -7.13 4.49
C PHE A 126 -2.98 -6.40 5.83
N LYS A 127 -1.98 -6.53 6.70
CA LYS A 127 -1.95 -5.80 7.97
C LYS A 127 -1.54 -4.33 7.78
N VAL A 128 -0.91 -3.99 6.66
CA VAL A 128 -0.48 -2.63 6.38
C VAL A 128 -0.98 -2.21 5.01
N LYS A 129 -1.98 -1.33 4.95
CA LYS A 129 -2.34 -0.64 3.70
C LYS A 129 -1.14 0.20 3.29
N LYS A 130 -0.23 -0.37 2.49
CA LYS A 130 0.93 0.37 2.00
C LYS A 130 0.47 1.44 1.02
N GLU A 131 0.81 2.69 1.28
CA GLU A 131 0.49 3.78 0.36
C GLU A 131 1.52 3.84 -0.76
N MET A 132 1.06 3.92 -2.00
CA MET A 132 1.92 3.99 -3.17
C MET A 132 2.17 5.45 -3.55
N LEU A 133 3.45 5.86 -3.60
CA LEU A 133 3.86 7.12 -4.20
C LEU A 133 4.12 6.90 -5.69
N GLU A 134 3.26 7.47 -6.53
CA GLU A 134 3.35 7.36 -7.99
C GLU A 134 4.47 8.25 -8.56
N SER A 135 5.03 7.83 -9.69
CA SER A 135 5.98 8.62 -10.47
C SER A 135 5.41 10.01 -10.78
N GLY A 136 6.23 11.05 -10.64
CA GLY A 136 5.78 12.43 -10.78
C GLY A 136 5.08 13.00 -9.55
N THR A 137 5.00 12.27 -8.43
CA THR A 137 4.56 12.85 -7.15
C THR A 137 5.56 13.90 -6.67
N TYR A 138 5.07 15.06 -6.25
CA TYR A 138 5.90 16.10 -5.64
C TYR A 138 6.29 15.71 -4.21
N LEU A 139 7.58 15.54 -3.97
CA LEU A 139 8.16 15.19 -2.69
C LEU A 139 8.49 16.46 -1.90
N ARG A 140 7.77 16.69 -0.80
CA ARG A 140 8.13 17.73 0.17
C ARG A 140 9.28 17.22 1.02
N THR A 141 10.48 17.74 0.79
CA THR A 141 11.72 17.28 1.41
C THR A 141 12.16 18.16 2.58
N PHE A 142 12.62 17.53 3.65
CA PHE A 142 13.10 18.17 4.86
C PHE A 142 14.44 17.57 5.29
N CYS A 143 15.23 18.37 5.98
CA CYS A 143 16.51 17.93 6.51
C CYS A 143 16.31 17.14 7.81
N PRO A 144 16.83 15.91 7.95
CA PRO A 144 16.69 15.10 9.17
C PRO A 144 17.37 15.71 10.40
N HIS A 145 18.25 16.70 10.21
CA HIS A 145 18.98 17.32 11.31
C HIS A 145 18.35 18.59 11.87
N CYS A 146 17.55 19.29 11.07
CA CYS A 146 16.97 20.59 11.45
C CYS A 146 15.50 20.77 11.07
N HIS A 147 14.92 19.78 10.37
CA HIS A 147 13.53 19.70 9.90
C HIS A 147 13.05 20.87 9.03
N LYS A 148 13.98 21.70 8.55
CA LYS A 148 13.67 22.76 7.60
C LYS A 148 13.61 22.17 6.19
N SER A 149 12.70 22.74 5.40
CA SER A 149 12.52 22.37 3.99
C SER A 149 13.80 22.60 3.21
N ASN A 150 14.18 21.63 2.39
CA ASN A 150 15.24 21.75 1.39
C ASN A 150 14.73 22.30 0.05
N ALA A 151 13.40 22.41 -0.11
CA ALA A 151 12.78 22.94 -1.31
C ALA A 151 12.89 24.47 -1.37
N GLU A 152 13.39 24.98 -2.51
CA GLU A 152 13.45 26.38 -2.87
C GLU A 152 12.71 26.58 -4.20
N GLY A 153 11.43 26.95 -4.14
CA GLY A 153 10.57 27.02 -5.33
C GLY A 153 10.28 25.64 -5.92
N ASN A 154 10.69 25.39 -7.16
CA ASN A 154 10.47 24.12 -7.86
C ASN A 154 11.73 23.23 -7.94
N VAL A 155 12.70 23.47 -7.07
CA VAL A 155 13.91 22.65 -6.95
C VAL A 155 14.18 22.31 -5.49
N VAL A 156 14.86 21.19 -5.28
CA VAL A 156 15.47 20.86 -3.99
C VAL A 156 16.95 21.23 -4.06
N ARG A 157 17.41 22.08 -3.14
CA ARG A 157 18.78 22.58 -3.13
C ARG A 157 19.61 21.90 -2.03
N PHE A 158 20.84 21.56 -2.38
CA PHE A 158 21.87 21.03 -1.49
C PHE A 158 23.19 21.75 -1.70
N ILE A 159 24.04 21.74 -0.68
CA ILE A 159 25.45 22.09 -0.82
C ILE A 159 26.20 20.79 -1.13
N VAL A 160 26.92 20.72 -2.25
CA VAL A 160 27.67 19.52 -2.67
C VAL A 160 29.16 19.81 -2.65
N THR A 161 29.96 18.83 -2.23
CA THR A 161 31.43 18.85 -2.34
C THR A 161 31.89 17.69 -3.23
N ASN A 162 32.70 17.98 -4.25
CA ASN A 162 33.23 16.95 -5.17
C ASN A 162 34.55 16.34 -4.66
N GLN A 163 35.14 15.42 -5.42
CA GLN A 163 36.40 14.76 -5.03
C GLN A 163 37.62 15.68 -5.07
N LYS A 164 37.51 16.87 -5.69
CA LYS A 164 38.57 17.89 -5.76
C LYS A 164 38.46 18.93 -4.63
N ASP A 165 37.59 18.70 -3.65
CA ASP A 165 37.31 19.64 -2.55
C ASP A 165 36.68 20.97 -3.02
N GLU A 166 36.07 20.99 -4.21
CA GLU A 166 35.27 22.12 -4.66
C GLU A 166 33.86 22.01 -4.08
N THR A 167 33.31 23.12 -3.57
CA THR A 167 31.97 23.18 -2.99
C THR A 167 31.07 24.10 -3.83
N GLY A 168 29.83 23.67 -4.05
CA GLY A 168 28.83 24.44 -4.77
C GLY A 168 27.40 24.01 -4.48
N ASP A 169 26.46 24.50 -5.28
CA ASP A 169 25.04 24.17 -5.16
C ASP A 169 24.67 23.04 -6.11
N LEU A 170 23.93 22.06 -5.59
CA LEU A 170 23.25 21.03 -6.35
C LEU A 170 21.74 21.28 -6.27
N MET A 171 21.09 21.40 -7.42
CA MET A 171 19.65 21.55 -7.57
C MET A 171 19.08 20.30 -8.23
N LEU A 172 18.14 19.64 -7.56
CA LEU A 172 17.43 18.45 -8.05
C LEU A 172 15.94 18.76 -8.26
N SER A 173 15.29 17.99 -9.12
CA SER A 173 13.84 17.92 -9.18
C SER A 173 13.24 17.45 -7.84
N PRO A 174 12.13 18.03 -7.38
CA PRO A 174 11.36 17.52 -6.24
C PRO A 174 10.39 16.39 -6.61
N TYR A 175 10.28 16.00 -7.89
CA TYR A 175 9.31 15.00 -8.32
C TYR A 175 9.91 13.59 -8.37
N LEU A 176 9.20 12.61 -7.80
CA LEU A 176 9.61 11.19 -7.83
C LEU A 176 9.83 10.72 -9.27
N ASN A 177 10.89 9.94 -9.50
CA ASN A 177 11.29 9.42 -10.81
C ASN A 177 11.60 10.47 -11.90
N LEU A 178 11.81 11.74 -11.51
CA LEU A 178 12.27 12.80 -12.43
C LEU A 178 13.69 13.23 -12.07
N PHE A 179 14.70 12.64 -12.72
CA PHE A 179 16.12 12.77 -12.35
C PHE A 179 16.84 14.03 -12.89
N THR A 180 16.11 15.12 -13.13
CA THR A 180 16.73 16.37 -13.61
C THR A 180 17.59 17.00 -12.51
N ASN A 181 18.80 17.43 -12.87
CA ASN A 181 19.76 18.01 -11.95
C ASN A 181 20.58 19.13 -12.60
N LYS A 182 21.06 20.06 -11.77
CA LYS A 182 21.98 21.13 -12.14
C LYS A 182 22.96 21.39 -11.00
N SER A 183 24.22 21.64 -11.31
CA SER A 183 25.26 21.95 -10.32
C SER A 183 26.01 23.24 -10.69
N THR A 184 26.51 23.97 -9.69
CA THR A 184 27.41 25.14 -9.91
C THR A 184 28.88 24.76 -9.99
N ILE A 185 29.21 23.52 -9.64
CA ILE A 185 30.54 22.92 -9.80
C ILE A 185 30.47 21.74 -10.77
N ASP A 186 31.59 21.39 -11.39
CA ASP A 186 31.66 20.19 -12.21
C ASP A 186 31.65 18.93 -11.33
N ILE A 187 30.80 17.99 -11.70
CA ILE A 187 30.72 16.66 -11.11
C ILE A 187 30.72 15.71 -12.31
N PRO A 188 31.84 15.07 -12.64
CA PRO A 188 31.94 14.11 -13.73
C PRO A 188 30.94 12.96 -13.61
N GLU A 189 30.53 12.41 -14.76
CA GLU A 189 29.65 11.25 -14.81
C GLU A 189 30.28 10.06 -14.08
N GLY A 190 29.51 9.39 -13.21
CA GLY A 190 30.00 8.30 -12.38
C GLY A 190 30.82 8.72 -11.16
N GLU A 191 31.09 10.01 -10.94
CA GLU A 191 31.74 10.48 -9.72
C GLU A 191 30.77 10.44 -8.54
N ILE A 192 31.28 10.06 -7.37
CA ILE A 192 30.54 10.06 -6.12
C ILE A 192 30.80 11.40 -5.43
N ALA A 193 29.75 12.14 -5.05
CA ALA A 193 29.92 13.34 -4.24
C ALA A 193 30.67 13.00 -2.96
N LYS A 194 31.69 13.79 -2.61
CA LYS A 194 32.47 13.62 -1.37
C LYS A 194 31.60 13.92 -0.15
N ASP A 195 30.75 14.93 -0.25
CA ASP A 195 29.74 15.27 0.75
C ASP A 195 28.52 15.95 0.10
N VAL A 196 27.36 15.81 0.74
CA VAL A 196 26.12 16.52 0.41
C VAL A 196 25.54 17.04 1.71
N LYS A 197 25.31 18.35 1.81
CA LYS A 197 24.92 19.04 3.04
C LYS A 197 23.60 19.78 2.89
N CYS A 198 22.90 19.93 4.00
CA CYS A 198 21.73 20.80 4.09
C CYS A 198 22.14 22.27 3.89
N PRO A 199 21.46 23.05 3.02
CA PRO A 199 21.79 24.46 2.80
C PRO A 199 21.47 25.36 4.00
N THR A 200 20.67 24.88 4.96
CA THR A 200 20.27 25.70 6.12
C THR A 200 21.09 25.44 7.38
N CYS A 201 21.46 24.19 7.65
CA CYS A 201 22.23 23.84 8.85
C CYS A 201 23.64 23.33 8.56
N GLU A 202 24.00 23.18 7.28
CA GLU A 202 25.32 22.74 6.80
C GLU A 202 25.81 21.37 7.29
N LYS A 203 24.96 20.63 8.01
CA LYS A 203 25.25 19.25 8.39
C LYS A 203 25.21 18.35 7.16
N SER A 204 26.12 17.39 7.13
CA SER A 204 26.17 16.34 6.12
C SER A 204 24.90 15.50 6.16
N LEU A 205 24.38 15.20 4.98
CA LEU A 205 23.24 14.33 4.72
C LEU A 205 23.69 12.95 4.24
N ILE A 206 25.00 12.70 4.15
CA ILE A 206 25.53 11.38 3.84
C ILE A 206 25.26 10.42 5.00
N VAL A 207 24.71 9.26 4.68
CA VAL A 207 24.39 8.20 5.65
C VAL A 207 25.55 7.23 5.70
N VAL A 208 26.11 7.00 6.89
CA VAL A 208 27.31 6.18 7.09
C VAL A 208 27.02 4.70 6.91
N ASP A 209 25.91 4.22 7.47
CA ASP A 209 25.59 2.80 7.59
C ASP A 209 24.61 2.29 6.50
N LYS A 210 24.46 3.04 5.40
CA LYS A 210 23.60 2.68 4.26
C LYS A 210 24.32 2.89 2.94
N LYS A 211 24.12 1.97 1.99
CA LYS A 211 24.71 2.02 0.64
C LYS A 211 23.62 1.91 -0.42
N CYS A 212 23.92 2.44 -1.59
CA CYS A 212 23.07 2.29 -2.77
C CYS A 212 23.03 0.82 -3.20
N GLU A 213 21.85 0.28 -3.42
CA GLU A 213 21.66 -1.15 -3.77
C GLU A 213 22.01 -1.46 -5.24
N ILE A 214 22.17 -0.44 -6.09
CA ILE A 214 22.56 -0.60 -7.50
C ILE A 214 24.07 -0.51 -7.70
N CYS A 215 24.75 0.44 -7.03
CA CYS A 215 26.15 0.75 -7.31
C CYS A 215 27.05 0.84 -6.08
N GLU A 216 26.54 0.45 -4.91
CA GLU A 216 27.28 0.36 -3.64
C GLU A 216 27.88 1.67 -3.13
N SER A 217 27.53 2.79 -3.76
CA SER A 217 28.00 4.12 -3.39
C SER A 217 27.29 4.63 -2.12
N GLN A 218 27.86 5.66 -1.51
CA GLN A 218 27.22 6.38 -0.40
C GLN A 218 25.89 7.00 -0.83
N VAL A 219 24.97 7.11 0.12
CA VAL A 219 23.61 7.60 -0.08
C VAL A 219 23.39 8.87 0.72
N VAL A 220 22.52 9.72 0.21
CA VAL A 220 22.05 10.94 0.87
C VAL A 220 20.68 10.66 1.48
N GLY A 221 20.49 11.00 2.75
CA GLY A 221 19.23 10.83 3.48
C GLY A 221 18.47 12.14 3.68
N LEU A 222 17.16 12.09 3.49
CA LEU A 222 16.20 13.18 3.69
C LEU A 222 14.95 12.66 4.38
N GLU A 223 14.19 13.56 4.99
CA GLU A 223 12.80 13.27 5.36
C GLU A 223 11.88 13.73 4.23
N VAL A 224 10.90 12.91 3.85
CA VAL A 224 9.85 13.27 2.89
C VAL A 224 8.50 13.22 3.60
N ALA A 225 7.66 14.24 3.41
CA ALA A 225 6.27 14.15 3.85
C ALA A 225 5.47 13.24 2.93
N ALA A 226 5.05 12.10 3.47
CA ALA A 226 4.09 11.20 2.85
C ALA A 226 2.87 11.08 3.77
N VAL A 227 1.70 11.48 3.26
CA VAL A 227 0.41 11.30 3.94
C VAL A 227 0.34 12.06 5.27
N THR A 228 0.43 11.33 6.40
CA THR A 228 0.31 11.78 7.78
C THR A 228 1.62 11.68 8.56
N LYS A 229 2.72 11.23 7.93
CA LYS A 229 4.03 11.10 8.57
C LYS A 229 5.18 11.62 7.69
N LEU A 230 6.32 11.85 8.34
CA LEU A 230 7.60 12.00 7.67
C LEU A 230 8.20 10.60 7.52
N ILE A 231 8.76 10.31 6.35
CA ILE A 231 9.46 9.06 6.06
C ILE A 231 10.90 9.34 5.68
N ASP A 232 11.79 8.40 5.98
CA ASP A 232 13.19 8.47 5.61
C ASP A 232 13.36 8.04 4.14
N PHE A 233 13.78 8.98 3.32
CA PHE A 233 14.00 8.84 1.89
C PHE A 233 15.48 8.97 1.56
N PHE A 234 15.98 8.06 0.75
CA PHE A 234 17.39 7.99 0.37
C PHE A 234 17.55 8.08 -1.14
N PHE A 235 18.63 8.71 -1.60
CA PHE A 235 19.05 8.67 -2.99
C PHE A 235 20.57 8.51 -3.12
N CYS A 236 21.03 7.99 -4.25
CA CYS A 236 22.46 7.75 -4.48
C CYS A 236 23.25 9.05 -4.64
N ALA A 237 24.43 9.15 -4.01
CA ALA A 237 25.33 10.30 -4.17
C ALA A 237 26.22 10.21 -5.42
N LYS A 238 26.13 9.13 -6.20
CA LYS A 238 26.89 8.94 -7.45
C LYS A 238 26.14 9.57 -8.62
N LYS A 239 26.81 10.47 -9.35
CA LYS A 239 26.24 11.04 -10.58
C LYS A 239 25.97 9.94 -11.60
N GLY A 240 24.76 9.95 -12.17
CA GLY A 240 24.30 8.94 -13.13
C GLY A 240 23.57 7.75 -12.53
N CYS A 241 23.54 7.63 -11.19
CA CYS A 241 22.77 6.58 -10.54
C CYS A 241 21.37 7.10 -10.18
N HIS A 242 20.33 6.39 -10.64
CA HIS A 242 18.92 6.73 -10.39
C HIS A 242 18.31 6.01 -9.17
N TRP A 243 19.13 5.28 -8.42
CA TRP A 243 18.66 4.59 -7.23
C TRP A 243 18.17 5.58 -6.17
N HIS A 244 17.01 5.25 -5.61
CA HIS A 244 16.43 5.86 -4.44
C HIS A 244 15.63 4.79 -3.69
N GLY A 245 15.38 5.00 -2.40
CA GLY A 245 14.72 4.00 -1.55
C GLY A 245 14.27 4.58 -0.22
N LEU A 246 13.62 3.76 0.58
CA LEU A 246 13.12 4.11 1.92
C LEU A 246 13.90 3.38 3.01
N ASP A 247 13.62 3.70 4.28
CA ASP A 247 14.07 2.86 5.39
C ASP A 247 13.18 1.61 5.54
N ALA A 248 13.71 0.56 6.18
CA ALA A 248 13.01 -0.72 6.31
C ALA A 248 11.66 -0.57 7.02
N ASP A 249 11.62 0.23 8.09
CA ASP A 249 10.39 0.51 8.84
C ASP A 249 9.37 1.30 7.99
N ASP A 250 9.84 2.17 7.11
CA ASP A 250 8.96 2.94 6.23
C ASP A 250 8.44 2.11 5.05
N MET A 251 9.23 1.17 4.54
CA MET A 251 8.81 0.19 3.52
C MET A 251 7.67 -0.71 4.00
N GLU A 252 7.43 -0.82 5.32
CA GLU A 252 6.26 -1.51 5.85
C GLU A 252 4.96 -0.80 5.48
N SER A 253 4.98 0.50 5.23
CA SER A 253 3.78 1.35 5.11
C SER A 253 3.72 2.22 3.85
N VAL A 254 4.83 2.37 3.13
CA VAL A 254 4.91 3.15 1.89
C VAL A 254 5.64 2.33 0.83
N LEU A 255 5.11 2.35 -0.39
CA LEU A 255 5.74 1.81 -1.58
C LEU A 255 6.06 2.95 -2.54
N LEU A 256 7.19 2.85 -3.23
CA LEU A 256 7.55 3.75 -4.32
C LEU A 256 7.27 3.03 -5.63
N GLU A 257 6.66 3.71 -6.60
CA GLU A 257 6.55 3.17 -7.94
C GLU A 257 7.95 3.07 -8.58
N ASP A 258 8.29 1.89 -9.10
CA ASP A 258 9.56 1.66 -9.78
C ASP A 258 9.74 2.67 -10.93
N SER A 259 10.93 3.27 -11.02
CA SER A 259 11.25 4.09 -12.18
C SER A 259 11.32 3.19 -13.41
N SER A 260 10.38 3.34 -14.34
CA SER A 260 10.40 2.67 -15.66
C SER A 260 11.47 3.25 -16.61
N ALA A 261 12.57 3.76 -16.06
CA ALA A 261 13.71 4.31 -16.79
C ALA A 261 14.71 3.18 -17.12
N TRP A 262 14.44 2.51 -18.24
CA TRP A 262 15.41 1.71 -19.00
C TRP A 262 16.39 2.61 -19.76
#